data_AF-X0TS03-F1
#
_entry.id   AF-X0TS03-F1
#
_cell.length_a   1.000
_cell.length_b   1.000
_cell.length_c   1.000
_cell.angle_alpha   90.00
_cell.angle_beta   90.00
_cell.angle_gamma   90.00
#
_symmetry.space_group_name_H-M   'P 1'
#
loop_
_entity.id
_entity.type
_entity.pdbx_description
1 polymer ?
#
loop_
_entity_poly.entity_id
_entity_poly.type
_entity_poly.pdbx_seq_one_letter_code
_entity_poly.pdbx_strand_id
1 'polypeptide(L)'
;HESGKKMFRFLAEEEVKHLKTFTELFGQILGSKDWRRHLGSHELEGEAPLVEKLKERMKREEGKGETEALSIGMQLEMDAINFFQNAASETDDPAARKIFIDICEEEKFHYDLLQAQHDSVTKSGFWLDSAEFQMDGKW
;
A
#
# COMPACT_ATOMS: atom_id res chain seq x y z
N HIS A 1 10.42 -15.60 6.45
CA HIS A 1 11.69 -15.02 6.91
C HIS A 1 11.45 -14.06 8.10
N GLU A 2 12.43 -13.75 8.95
CA GLU A 2 12.23 -12.75 10.05
C GLU A 2 12.18 -11.30 9.54
N SER A 3 12.80 -11.01 8.38
CA SER A 3 12.78 -9.68 7.74
C SER A 3 11.39 -9.30 7.23
N GLY A 4 10.70 -10.20 6.51
CA GLY A 4 9.36 -9.95 5.99
C GLY A 4 8.34 -9.65 7.09
N LYS A 5 8.36 -10.40 8.20
CA LYS A 5 7.48 -10.14 9.34
C LYS A 5 7.71 -8.77 9.99
N LYS A 6 8.96 -8.31 10.04
CA LYS A 6 9.28 -6.96 10.57
C LYS A 6 8.77 -5.88 9.62
N MET A 7 8.92 -6.09 8.31
CA MET A 7 8.42 -5.16 7.30
C MET A 7 6.89 -5.03 7.34
N PHE A 8 6.15 -6.15 7.40
CA PHE A 8 4.69 -6.09 7.54
C PHE A 8 4.23 -5.43 8.85
N ARG A 9 4.94 -5.63 9.96
CA ARG A 9 4.65 -4.91 11.22
C ARG A 9 4.88 -3.41 11.08
N PHE A 10 5.99 -3.03 10.45
CA PHE A 10 6.31 -1.63 10.19
C PHE A 10 5.22 -0.97 9.32
N LEU A 11 4.86 -1.59 8.19
CA LEU A 11 3.78 -1.10 7.32
C LEU A 11 2.45 -0.98 8.09
N ALA A 12 2.07 -2.01 8.85
CA ALA A 12 0.85 -1.95 9.66
C ALA A 12 0.87 -0.82 10.72
N GLU A 13 2.03 -0.49 11.28
CA GLU A 13 2.16 0.64 12.20
C GLU A 13 2.08 2.00 11.48
N GLU A 14 2.62 2.12 10.26
CA GLU A 14 2.49 3.32 9.42
C GLU A 14 1.03 3.53 8.98
N GLU A 15 0.33 2.47 8.54
CA GLU A 15 -1.09 2.53 8.16
C GLU A 15 -1.99 3.07 9.28
N VAL A 16 -1.72 2.70 10.54
CA VAL A 16 -2.49 3.20 11.69
C VAL A 16 -2.24 4.70 11.89
N LYS A 17 -1.02 5.18 11.65
CA LYS A 17 -0.69 6.62 11.73
C LYS A 17 -1.31 7.39 10.58
N HIS A 18 -1.26 6.85 9.37
CA HIS A 18 -1.90 7.39 8.18
C HIS A 18 -3.39 7.59 8.42
N LEU A 19 -4.11 6.54 8.84
CA LEU A 19 -5.55 6.60 9.12
C LEU A 19 -5.92 7.69 10.14
N LYS A 20 -5.12 7.83 11.19
CA LYS A 20 -5.32 8.86 12.22
C LYS A 20 -5.14 10.25 11.62
N THR A 21 -4.04 10.47 10.89
CA THR A 21 -3.72 11.73 10.23
C THR A 21 -4.82 12.11 9.24
N PHE A 22 -5.30 11.16 8.43
CA PHE A 22 -6.37 11.39 7.47
C PHE A 22 -7.68 11.77 8.16
N THR A 23 -8.04 11.07 9.24
CA THR A 23 -9.25 11.39 10.02
C THR A 23 -9.21 12.82 10.55
N GLU A 24 -8.05 13.29 11.03
CA GLU A 24 -7.88 14.66 11.51
C GLU A 24 -7.97 15.68 10.38
N LEU A 25 -7.33 15.42 9.23
CA LEU A 25 -7.33 16.28 8.05
C LEU A 25 -8.71 16.40 7.39
N PHE A 26 -9.41 15.27 7.20
CA PHE A 26 -10.78 15.26 6.69
C PHE A 26 -11.74 16.00 7.62
N GLY A 27 -11.55 15.87 8.94
CA GLY A 27 -12.34 16.60 9.93
C GLY A 27 -12.15 18.12 9.84
N GLN A 28 -10.97 18.59 9.45
CA GLN A 28 -10.69 20.01 9.23
C GLN A 28 -11.29 20.51 7.91
N ILE A 29 -11.18 19.74 6.83
CA ILE A 29 -11.69 20.12 5.50
C ILE A 29 -13.22 20.12 5.46
N LEU A 30 -13.85 19.07 5.97
CA LEU A 30 -15.31 18.89 5.89
C LEU A 30 -16.07 19.69 6.95
N GLY A 31 -15.37 20.47 7.79
CA GLY A 31 -15.96 21.28 8.86
C GLY A 31 -16.72 20.46 9.92
N SER A 32 -16.60 19.14 9.89
CA SER A 32 -17.35 18.19 10.70
C SER A 32 -16.45 17.04 11.09
N LYS A 33 -16.31 16.80 12.40
CA LYS A 33 -15.65 15.61 12.95
C LYS A 33 -16.39 14.31 12.59
N ASP A 34 -17.63 14.41 12.12
CA ASP A 34 -18.51 13.30 11.72
C ASP A 34 -18.62 13.16 10.20
N TRP A 35 -17.51 13.33 9.46
CA TRP A 35 -17.46 12.99 8.03
C TRP A 35 -17.96 11.56 7.75
N ARG A 36 -17.84 10.66 8.74
CA ARG A 36 -18.41 9.30 8.73
C ARG A 36 -19.92 9.25 8.50
N ARG A 37 -20.68 10.32 8.78
CA ARG A 37 -22.11 10.41 8.46
C ARG A 37 -22.39 10.72 6.99
N HIS A 38 -21.40 11.27 6.27
CA HIS A 38 -21.50 11.59 4.85
C HIS A 38 -20.98 10.47 3.95
N LEU A 39 -20.12 9.60 4.47
CA LEU A 39 -20.03 8.24 3.95
C LEU A 39 -21.40 7.62 4.17
N GLY A 40 -22.15 7.41 3.09
CA GLY A 40 -23.43 6.69 3.16
C GLY A 40 -23.24 5.43 4.00
N SER A 41 -24.22 5.12 4.84
CA SER A 41 -24.26 4.05 5.85
C SER A 41 -24.11 2.64 5.26
N HIS A 42 -23.11 2.39 4.44
CA HIS A 42 -22.46 1.10 4.40
C HIS A 42 -21.49 1.17 5.56
N GLU A 43 -21.99 0.83 6.75
CA GLU A 43 -21.11 0.15 7.70
C GLU A 43 -20.39 -0.91 6.87
N LEU A 44 -19.07 -0.78 6.76
CA LEU A 44 -18.26 -1.91 6.34
C LEU A 44 -18.34 -2.92 7.50
N GLU A 45 -19.51 -3.56 7.64
CA GLU A 45 -19.73 -4.69 8.53
C GLU A 45 -18.95 -5.85 7.92
N GLY A 46 -17.80 -6.13 8.53
CA GLY A 46 -16.94 -7.22 8.12
C GLY A 46 -15.52 -6.75 7.85
N GLU A 47 -14.64 -7.73 7.69
CA GLU A 47 -13.31 -7.48 7.18
C GLU A 47 -13.42 -6.97 5.74
N ALA A 48 -12.58 -6.01 5.36
CA ALA A 48 -12.56 -5.52 3.99
C ALA A 48 -12.49 -6.74 3.05
N PRO A 49 -13.24 -6.78 1.92
CA PRO A 49 -13.29 -7.96 1.04
C PRO A 49 -11.91 -8.49 0.64
N LEU A 50 -10.90 -7.61 0.66
CA LEU A 50 -9.51 -7.99 0.44
C LEU A 50 -8.84 -8.73 1.60
N VAL A 51 -9.16 -8.39 2.86
CA VAL A 51 -8.68 -9.10 4.06
C VAL A 51 -9.28 -10.51 4.11
N GLU A 52 -10.54 -10.67 3.72
CA GLU A 52 -11.13 -12.00 3.54
C GLU A 52 -10.43 -12.78 2.41
N LYS A 53 -10.22 -12.13 1.26
CA LYS A 53 -9.48 -12.73 0.13
C LYS A 53 -8.04 -13.13 0.52
N LEU A 54 -7.38 -12.35 1.37
CA LEU A 54 -6.06 -12.64 1.95
C LEU A 54 -6.14 -13.90 2.82
N LYS A 55 -7.07 -13.96 3.77
CA LYS A 55 -7.27 -15.13 4.65
C LYS A 55 -7.56 -16.40 3.86
N GLU A 56 -8.41 -16.32 2.83
CA GLU A 56 -8.74 -17.46 1.98
C GLU A 56 -7.57 -17.95 1.14
N ARG A 57 -6.71 -17.05 0.66
CA ARG A 57 -5.50 -17.41 -0.10
C ARG A 57 -4.41 -17.99 0.81
N MET A 58 -4.21 -17.39 1.98
CA MET A 58 -3.26 -17.89 2.99
C MET A 58 -3.64 -19.29 3.52
N LYS A 59 -4.94 -19.60 3.63
CA LYS A 59 -5.42 -20.95 3.99
C LYS A 59 -5.18 -22.00 2.91
N ARG A 60 -5.03 -21.62 1.64
CA ARG A 60 -4.92 -22.54 0.50
C ARG A 60 -3.48 -22.92 0.13
N GLU A 61 -2.50 -22.10 0.49
CA GLU A 61 -1.10 -22.25 0.06
C GLU A 61 -0.17 -22.50 1.27
N GLU A 62 -0.16 -23.73 1.79
CA GLU A 62 0.90 -24.18 2.72
C GLU A 62 2.24 -24.22 1.96
N GLY A 63 3.10 -23.23 2.19
CA GLY A 63 4.50 -23.21 1.70
C GLY A 63 4.89 -22.09 0.75
N LYS A 64 3.94 -21.26 0.26
CA LYS A 64 4.22 -20.04 -0.55
C LYS A 64 3.73 -18.74 0.08
N GLY A 65 3.37 -18.79 1.37
CA GLY A 65 2.69 -17.70 2.05
C GLY A 65 3.46 -16.37 2.09
N GLU A 66 4.78 -16.37 2.03
CA GLU A 66 5.57 -15.12 2.09
C GLU A 66 5.53 -14.34 0.76
N THR A 67 5.72 -14.99 -0.38
CA THR A 67 5.63 -14.32 -1.70
C THR A 67 4.20 -13.93 -2.04
N GLU A 68 3.22 -14.78 -1.70
CA GLU A 68 1.80 -14.45 -1.90
C GLU A 68 1.37 -13.27 -1.00
N ALA A 69 1.81 -13.23 0.27
CA ALA A 69 1.53 -12.10 1.15
C ALA A 69 2.14 -10.80 0.61
N LEU A 70 3.36 -10.84 0.08
CA LEU A 70 3.99 -9.68 -0.55
C LEU A 70 3.23 -9.23 -1.80
N SER A 71 2.82 -10.17 -2.66
CA SER A 71 2.02 -9.86 -3.85
C SER A 71 0.66 -9.23 -3.49
N ILE A 72 0.01 -9.71 -2.43
CA ILE A 72 -1.25 -9.13 -1.96
C ILE A 72 -1.02 -7.74 -1.35
N GLY A 73 0.05 -7.55 -0.57
CA GLY A 73 0.45 -6.23 -0.08
C GLY A 73 0.69 -5.25 -1.22
N MET A 74 1.41 -5.64 -2.26
CA MET A 74 1.63 -4.79 -3.43
C MET A 74 0.32 -4.42 -4.14
N GLN A 75 -0.64 -5.35 -4.22
CA GLN A 75 -1.96 -5.03 -4.78
C GLN A 75 -2.74 -4.03 -3.91
N LEU A 76 -2.63 -4.13 -2.58
CA LEU A 76 -3.23 -3.17 -1.65
C LEU A 76 -2.73 -1.75 -1.92
N GLU A 77 -1.41 -1.58 -1.94
CA GLU A 77 -0.82 -0.26 -2.15
C GLU A 77 -1.19 0.29 -3.52
N MET A 78 -1.20 -0.54 -4.56
CA MET A 78 -1.62 -0.13 -5.89
C MET A 78 -3.09 0.31 -5.94
N ASP A 79 -3.98 -0.39 -5.26
CA ASP A 79 -5.39 -0.02 -5.19
C ASP A 79 -5.58 1.30 -4.43
N ALA A 80 -4.83 1.50 -3.33
CA ALA A 80 -4.82 2.74 -2.57
C ALA A 80 -4.27 3.93 -3.39
N ILE A 81 -3.14 3.74 -4.09
CA ILE A 81 -2.55 4.72 -5.01
C ILE A 81 -3.60 5.18 -6.02
N ASN A 82 -4.27 4.24 -6.71
CA ASN A 82 -5.28 4.56 -7.71
C ASN A 82 -6.47 5.30 -7.09
N PHE A 83 -6.92 4.89 -5.92
CA PHE A 83 -8.01 5.54 -5.20
C PHE A 83 -7.68 7.01 -4.87
N PHE A 84 -6.52 7.27 -4.25
CA PHE A 84 -6.14 8.62 -3.86
C PHE A 84 -5.75 9.50 -5.04
N GLN A 85 -5.16 8.92 -6.10
CA GLN A 85 -4.90 9.62 -7.35
C GLN A 85 -6.21 10.09 -8.01
N ASN A 86 -7.24 9.25 -8.04
CA ASN A 86 -8.56 9.62 -8.55
C ASN A 86 -9.21 10.69 -7.67
N ALA A 87 -9.20 10.51 -6.34
CA ALA A 87 -9.73 11.50 -5.39
C ALA A 87 -9.04 12.87 -5.52
N ALA A 88 -7.72 12.88 -5.74
CA ALA A 88 -6.95 14.08 -6.02
C ALA A 88 -7.38 14.76 -7.34
N SER A 89 -7.79 14.00 -8.35
CA SER A 89 -8.24 14.55 -9.63
C SER A 89 -9.66 15.13 -9.56
N GLU A 90 -10.55 14.51 -8.77
CA GLU A 90 -11.98 14.84 -8.68
C GLU A 90 -12.30 15.96 -7.69
N THR A 91 -11.42 16.22 -6.72
CA THR A 91 -11.64 17.28 -5.74
C THR A 91 -11.37 18.67 -6.34
N ASP A 92 -12.19 19.65 -5.99
CA ASP A 92 -11.96 21.07 -6.33
C ASP A 92 -11.18 21.82 -5.23
N ASP A 93 -11.05 21.24 -4.04
CA ASP A 93 -10.37 21.87 -2.90
C ASP A 93 -8.85 21.65 -3.00
N PRO A 94 -8.04 22.73 -3.13
CA PRO A 94 -6.58 22.62 -3.21
C PRO A 94 -5.93 21.97 -1.98
N ALA A 95 -6.50 22.16 -0.78
CA ALA A 95 -5.99 21.55 0.45
C ALA A 95 -6.25 20.05 0.46
N ALA A 96 -7.48 19.63 0.12
CA ALA A 96 -7.82 18.21 -0.02
C ALA A 96 -6.97 17.53 -1.10
N ARG A 97 -6.80 18.18 -2.25
CA ARG A 97 -5.94 17.69 -3.34
C ARG A 97 -4.52 17.43 -2.87
N LYS A 98 -3.93 18.39 -2.15
CA LYS A 98 -2.57 18.23 -1.63
C LYS A 98 -2.46 17.04 -0.71
N ILE A 99 -3.43 16.85 0.19
CA ILE A 99 -3.44 15.70 1.11
C ILE A 99 -3.51 14.40 0.31
N PHE A 100 -4.43 14.25 -0.64
CA PHE A 100 -4.52 13.04 -1.45
C PHE A 100 -3.25 12.73 -2.23
N ILE A 101 -2.54 13.76 -2.72
CA ILE A 101 -1.24 13.58 -3.38
C ILE A 101 -0.19 13.09 -2.37
N ASP A 102 -0.12 13.71 -1.18
CA ASP A 102 0.84 13.30 -0.14
C ASP A 102 0.63 11.83 0.25
N ILE A 103 -0.64 11.39 0.40
CA ILE A 103 -0.99 9.98 0.66
C ILE A 103 -0.53 9.07 -0.49
N CYS A 104 -0.82 9.46 -1.73
CA CYS A 104 -0.42 8.69 -2.90
C CYS A 104 1.10 8.45 -2.97
N GLU A 105 1.90 9.44 -2.55
CA GLU A 105 3.36 9.28 -2.49
C GLU A 105 3.81 8.35 -1.35
N GLU A 106 3.14 8.38 -0.19
CA GLU A 106 3.38 7.43 0.91
C GLU A 106 3.09 5.98 0.47
N GLU A 107 1.96 5.73 -0.18
CA GLU A 107 1.60 4.38 -0.65
C GLU A 107 2.53 3.87 -1.77
N LYS A 108 3.04 4.76 -2.64
CA LYS A 108 4.07 4.39 -3.63
C LYS A 108 5.36 3.92 -2.95
N PHE A 109 5.78 4.61 -1.89
CA PHE A 109 6.95 4.20 -1.12
C PHE A 109 6.74 2.82 -0.46
N HIS A 110 5.54 2.56 0.06
CA HIS A 110 5.18 1.23 0.59
C HIS A 110 5.22 0.14 -0.49
N TYR A 111 4.67 0.42 -1.67
CA TYR A 111 4.72 -0.48 -2.82
C TYR A 111 6.16 -0.85 -3.20
N ASP A 112 7.04 0.16 -3.31
CA ASP A 112 8.45 -0.05 -3.66
C ASP A 112 9.18 -0.92 -2.63
N LEU A 113 8.89 -0.72 -1.34
CA LEU A 113 9.46 -1.53 -0.25
C LEU A 113 8.98 -3.00 -0.34
N LEU A 114 7.69 -3.22 -0.60
CA LEU A 114 7.11 -4.55 -0.79
C LEU A 114 7.69 -5.24 -2.02
N GLN A 115 7.85 -4.50 -3.13
CA GLN A 115 8.45 -5.00 -4.36
C GLN A 115 9.90 -5.41 -4.16
N ALA A 116 10.72 -4.58 -3.49
CA ALA A 116 12.11 -4.89 -3.19
C ALA A 116 12.24 -6.18 -2.35
N GLN A 117 11.36 -6.35 -1.36
CA GLN A 117 11.34 -7.56 -0.54
C GLN A 117 10.83 -8.78 -1.33
N HIS A 118 9.86 -8.61 -2.22
CA HIS A 118 9.38 -9.64 -3.12
C HIS A 118 10.51 -10.15 -4.02
N ASP A 119 11.20 -9.25 -4.71
CA ASP A 119 12.33 -9.56 -5.59
C ASP A 119 13.48 -10.26 -4.85
N SER A 120 13.75 -9.82 -3.61
CA SER A 120 14.74 -10.47 -2.74
C SER A 120 14.36 -11.91 -2.37
N VAL A 121 13.07 -12.21 -2.20
CA VAL A 121 12.59 -13.55 -1.77
C VAL A 121 12.45 -14.50 -2.96
N THR A 122 11.97 -14.02 -4.09
CA THR A 122 11.84 -14.82 -5.33
C THR A 122 13.19 -15.09 -5.99
N LYS A 123 14.26 -14.39 -5.57
CA LYS A 123 15.56 -14.37 -6.25
C LYS A 123 15.43 -13.98 -7.72
N SER A 124 14.33 -13.33 -8.11
CA SER A 124 14.24 -12.66 -9.41
C SER A 124 15.07 -11.40 -9.29
N GLY A 125 16.38 -11.52 -9.48
CA GLY A 125 17.32 -10.41 -9.56
C GLY A 125 17.06 -9.53 -10.78
N PHE A 126 15.83 -9.04 -10.98
CA PHE A 126 15.48 -8.16 -12.09
C PHE A 126 16.27 -6.85 -12.01
N TRP A 127 16.67 -6.44 -10.81
CA TRP A 127 17.62 -5.35 -10.55
C TRP A 127 19.11 -5.71 -10.67
N LEU A 128 19.48 -7.01 -10.67
CA LEU A 128 20.87 -7.42 -10.89
C LEU A 128 21.23 -7.51 -12.38
N ASP A 129 20.25 -7.75 -13.27
CA ASP A 129 20.49 -7.78 -14.72
C ASP A 129 20.59 -6.37 -15.34
N SER A 130 19.89 -5.38 -14.78
CA SER A 130 19.94 -4.00 -15.31
C SER A 130 21.21 -3.23 -14.90
N ALA A 131 22.01 -3.81 -13.99
CA ALA A 131 23.31 -3.28 -13.55
C ALA A 131 24.50 -4.01 -14.20
N GLU A 132 24.28 -4.84 -15.23
CA GLU A 132 25.35 -5.31 -16.11
C GLU A 132 25.71 -4.19 -17.10
N PHE A 133 26.28 -3.09 -16.55
CA PHE A 133 27.05 -2.17 -17.34
C PHE A 133 28.15 -2.96 -18.04
N GLN A 134 28.16 -2.83 -19.37
CA GLN A 134 29.20 -3.27 -20.29
C GLN A 134 30.60 -3.10 -19.65
N MET A 135 31.17 -4.19 -19.15
CA MET A 135 32.61 -4.36 -19.11
C MET A 135 32.98 -5.29 -20.25
N ASP A 136 32.97 -4.73 -21.46
CA ASP A 136 33.79 -5.19 -22.56
C ASP A 136 35.27 -4.93 -22.23
N GLY A 137 35.79 -5.71 -21.27
CA GLY A 137 37.21 -5.83 -21.03
C GLY A 137 37.88 -6.57 -22.19
N LYS A 138 38.06 -5.88 -23.31
CA LYS A 138 39.07 -6.25 -24.31
C LYS A 138 40.46 -5.96 -23.70
N TRP A 139 41.20 -7.02 -23.43
CA TRP A 139 42.66 -7.01 -23.44
C TRP A 139 43.14 -8.18 -24.30
#